data_AF-A0AAD3NJX5-F1
#
_entry.id   AF-A0AAD3NJX5-F1
#
_cell.length_a   1.000
_cell.length_b   1.000
_cell.length_c   1.000
_cell.angle_alpha   90.00
_cell.angle_beta   90.00
_cell.angle_gamma   90.00
#
_symmetry.space_group_name_H-M   'P 1'
#
loop_
_entity.id
_entity.type
_entity.pdbx_description
1 polymer ?
#
loop_
_entity_poly.entity_id
_entity_poly.type
_entity_poly.pdbx_seq_one_letter_code
_entity_poly.pdbx_strand_id
1 'polypeptide(L)'
;DEVEEEEELGYAEGAAESYSTEQRKPKVIFMMGGPGSGKALQCERMEDRFGLRRVTLGDLLCSELQSHSDRGRHLRDVLERGEQLPEV
;
A
#
# COMPACT_ATOMS: atom_id res chain seq x y z
N ASP A 1 -37.59 -30.25 42.99
CA ASP A 1 -36.88 -31.21 42.13
C ASP A 1 -36.66 -30.54 40.78
N GLU A 2 -35.50 -30.02 40.43
CA GLU A 2 -34.17 -30.05 41.04
C GLU A 2 -33.50 -28.70 40.74
N VAL A 3 -32.72 -28.24 41.71
CA VAL A 3 -31.85 -27.07 41.67
C VAL A 3 -30.48 -27.54 41.16
N GLU A 4 -29.59 -26.59 40.84
CA GLU A 4 -28.13 -26.73 40.72
C GLU A 4 -27.65 -26.94 39.26
N GLU A 5 -26.69 -26.19 38.72
CA GLU A 5 -25.65 -25.36 39.34
C GLU A 5 -25.14 -24.33 38.33
N GLU A 6 -24.81 -23.14 38.83
CA GLU A 6 -24.04 -22.11 38.13
C GLU A 6 -22.58 -22.54 38.06
N GLU A 7 -21.94 -22.45 36.89
CA GLU A 7 -20.50 -22.19 36.81
C GLU A 7 -20.26 -20.96 35.95
N GLU A 8 -20.12 -19.84 36.65
CA GLU A 8 -19.50 -18.62 36.14
C GLU A 8 -17.98 -18.82 36.16
N LEU A 9 -17.37 -18.96 34.98
CA LEU A 9 -15.92 -18.84 34.82
C LEU A 9 -15.62 -17.82 33.73
N GLY A 10 -15.46 -16.57 34.19
CA GLY A 10 -14.98 -15.46 33.38
C GLY A 10 -13.54 -15.66 32.92
N TYR A 11 -13.31 -15.38 31.64
CA TYR A 11 -11.98 -15.06 31.13
C TYR A 11 -12.03 -13.74 30.35
N ALA A 12 -11.16 -12.85 30.82
CA ALA A 12 -10.89 -11.46 30.48
C ALA A 12 -11.22 -10.95 29.07
N GLU A 13 -11.67 -9.69 29.06
CA GLU A 13 -11.81 -8.80 27.91
C GLU A 13 -10.62 -8.86 26.95
N GLY A 14 -10.95 -9.14 25.69
CA GLY A 14 -10.11 -8.83 24.54
C GLY A 14 -11.03 -8.37 23.42
N ALA A 15 -11.41 -7.09 23.44
CA ALA A 15 -12.06 -6.45 22.32
C ALA A 15 -11.09 -6.47 21.12
N ALA A 16 -11.19 -7.49 20.26
CA ALA A 16 -10.65 -7.45 18.92
C ALA A 16 -11.83 -7.23 17.99
N GLU A 17 -12.05 -5.96 17.67
CA GLU A 17 -13.12 -5.43 16.84
C GLU A 17 -13.33 -6.28 15.58
N SER A 18 -14.59 -6.66 15.32
CA SER A 18 -14.95 -7.19 14.00
C SER A 18 -14.88 -6.03 13.00
N TYR A 19 -13.77 -5.90 12.29
CA TYR A 19 -13.68 -4.94 11.20
C TYR A 19 -14.58 -5.41 10.05
N SER A 20 -15.75 -4.78 9.96
CA SER A 20 -16.61 -4.83 8.78
C SER A 20 -15.76 -4.58 7.52
N THR A 21 -15.69 -5.57 6.64
CA THR A 21 -14.84 -5.59 5.45
C THR A 21 -15.51 -4.86 4.29
N GLU A 22 -16.04 -3.66 4.54
CA GLU A 22 -16.39 -2.75 3.47
C GLU A 22 -15.10 -2.17 2.91
N GLN A 23 -14.58 -2.78 1.83
CA GLN A 23 -13.40 -2.30 1.10
C GLN A 23 -13.71 -0.94 0.47
N ARG A 24 -13.55 0.13 1.26
CA ARG A 24 -13.67 1.49 0.78
C ARG A 24 -12.62 1.73 -0.31
N LYS A 25 -13.05 2.21 -1.47
CA LYS A 25 -12.12 2.58 -2.56
C LYS A 25 -11.09 3.60 -2.02
N PRO A 26 -9.78 3.36 -2.22
CA PRO A 26 -8.76 4.28 -1.74
C PRO A 26 -8.86 5.62 -2.49
N LYS A 27 -8.55 6.71 -1.79
CA LYS A 27 -8.42 8.04 -2.42
C LYS A 27 -7.07 8.12 -3.12
N VAL A 28 -7.09 8.49 -4.40
CA VAL A 28 -5.88 8.64 -5.23
C VAL A 28 -5.68 10.12 -5.56
N ILE A 29 -4.48 10.62 -5.31
CA ILE A 29 -4.11 12.02 -5.55
C ILE A 29 -2.90 12.05 -6.48
N PHE A 30 -3.05 12.69 -7.64
CA PHE A 30 -1.94 12.89 -8.58
C PHE A 30 -1.22 14.21 -8.27
N MET A 31 0.08 14.12 -7.99
CA MET A 31 0.93 15.27 -7.69
C MET A 31 1.68 15.69 -8.96
N MET A 32 1.32 16.84 -9.53
CA MET A 32 1.86 17.34 -10.80
C MET A 32 2.63 18.66 -10.62
N GLY A 33 3.55 18.96 -11.54
CA GLY A 33 4.36 20.18 -11.53
C GLY A 33 5.71 20.01 -12.22
N GLY A 34 6.34 21.12 -12.62
CA GLY A 34 7.64 21.11 -13.32
C GLY A 34 8.81 20.58 -12.48
N PRO A 35 9.97 20.30 -13.09
CA PRO A 35 11.19 19.93 -12.37
C PRO A 35 11.52 20.97 -11.29
N GLY A 36 11.95 20.55 -10.10
CA GLY A 36 12.30 21.45 -9.00
C GLY A 36 11.12 22.10 -8.24
N SER A 37 9.86 21.85 -8.62
CA SER A 37 8.69 22.48 -7.98
C SER A 37 8.38 22.02 -6.54
N GLY A 38 9.24 21.18 -5.93
CA GLY A 38 9.06 20.71 -4.55
C GLY A 38 8.01 19.61 -4.34
N LYS A 39 7.57 18.90 -5.39
CA LYS A 39 6.58 17.80 -5.28
C LYS A 39 6.96 16.74 -4.24
N ALA A 40 8.22 16.30 -4.24
CA ALA A 40 8.71 15.28 -3.32
C ALA A 40 8.55 15.72 -1.85
N LEU A 41 8.98 16.95 -1.53
CA LEU A 41 8.83 17.54 -0.19
C LEU A 41 7.36 17.68 0.23
N GLN A 42 6.47 18.04 -0.71
CA GLN A 42 5.05 18.13 -0.40
C GLN A 42 4.43 16.76 -0.18
N CYS A 43 4.82 15.73 -0.95
CA CYS A 43 4.34 14.37 -0.71
C CYS A 43 4.78 13.88 0.67
N GLU A 44 6.05 14.06 1.06
CA GLU A 44 6.56 13.69 2.39
C GLU A 44 5.70 14.31 3.51
N ARG A 45 5.42 15.62 3.43
CA ARG A 45 4.54 16.30 4.39
C ARG A 45 3.11 15.76 4.39
N MET A 46 2.61 15.30 3.23
CA MET A 46 1.29 14.69 3.13
C MET A 46 1.23 13.29 3.74
N GLU A 47 2.31 12.51 3.62
CA GLU A 47 2.47 11.22 4.31
C GLU A 47 2.41 11.45 5.83
N ASP A 48 3.23 12.37 6.35
CA ASP A 48 3.32 12.67 7.78
C ASP A 48 2.00 13.22 8.36
N ARG A 49 1.37 14.16 7.65
CA ARG A 49 0.20 14.88 8.18
C ARG A 49 -1.11 14.12 8.02
N PHE A 50 -1.25 13.32 6.97
CA PHE A 50 -2.51 12.68 6.60
C PHE A 50 -2.45 11.16 6.57
N GLY A 51 -1.31 10.54 6.89
CA GLY A 51 -1.13 9.09 6.83
C GLY A 51 -1.31 8.52 5.43
N LEU A 52 -1.05 9.34 4.40
CA LEU A 52 -1.11 8.90 3.01
C LEU A 52 0.12 8.07 2.67
N ARG A 53 -0.03 7.17 1.71
CA ARG A 53 1.11 6.44 1.13
C ARG A 53 1.55 7.11 -0.16
N ARG A 54 2.81 7.56 -0.22
CA ARG A 54 3.41 7.98 -1.48
C ARG A 54 3.70 6.76 -2.34
N VAL A 55 3.35 6.89 -3.62
CA VAL A 55 3.68 5.92 -4.65
C VAL A 55 4.38 6.69 -5.77
N THR A 56 5.61 6.31 -6.08
CA THR A 56 6.34 6.87 -7.22
C THR A 56 6.50 5.80 -8.29
N LEU A 57 6.46 6.20 -9.56
CA LEU A 57 6.66 5.27 -10.68
C LEU A 57 8.05 4.62 -10.62
N GLY A 58 9.06 5.37 -10.17
CA GLY A 58 10.43 4.86 -9.98
C GLY A 58 10.49 3.72 -8.97
N ASP A 59 9.83 3.88 -7.80
CA ASP A 59 9.80 2.83 -6.78
C ASP A 59 9.09 1.56 -7.30
N LEU A 60 7.97 1.74 -8.01
CA LEU A 60 7.24 0.63 -8.62
C LEU A 60 8.10 -0.10 -9.66
N LEU A 61 8.80 0.64 -10.52
CA LEU A 61 9.68 0.08 -11.54
C LEU A 61 10.86 -0.66 -10.89
N CYS A 62 11.54 -0.06 -9.92
CA CYS A 62 12.64 -0.68 -9.19
C CYS A 62 12.18 -1.97 -8.47
N SER A 63 11.03 -1.92 -7.81
CA SER A 63 10.45 -3.09 -7.14
C SER A 63 10.16 -4.22 -8.14
N GLU A 64 9.65 -3.90 -9.32
CA GLU A 64 9.37 -4.90 -10.34
C GLU A 64 10.66 -5.51 -10.91
N LEU A 65 11.68 -4.68 -11.16
CA LEU A 65 12.99 -5.13 -11.65
C LEU A 65 13.72 -6.04 -10.66
N GLN A 66 13.41 -5.91 -9.36
CA GLN A 66 13.94 -6.75 -8.28
C GLN A 66 13.11 -8.01 -8.02
N SER A 67 11.87 -8.09 -8.52
CA SER A 67 10.96 -9.21 -8.25
C SER A 67 11.38 -10.54 -8.91
N HIS A 68 12.38 -10.52 -9.80
CA HIS A 68 12.79 -11.66 -10.63
C HIS A 68 11.64 -12.33 -11.42
N SER A 69 10.54 -11.61 -11.63
CA SER A 69 9.42 -12.03 -12.48
C SER A 69 9.85 -12.04 -13.95
N ASP A 70 9.11 -12.77 -14.80
CA ASP A 70 9.30 -12.69 -16.26
C ASP A 70 9.12 -11.26 -16.77
N ARG A 71 8.16 -10.52 -16.20
CA ARG A 71 7.93 -9.11 -16.49
C ARG A 71 9.13 -8.26 -16.08
N GLY A 72 9.70 -8.48 -14.91
CA GLY A 72 10.88 -7.77 -14.42
C GLY A 72 12.12 -8.04 -15.28
N ARG A 73 12.32 -9.27 -15.75
CA ARG A 73 13.37 -9.62 -16.73
C ARG A 73 13.18 -8.87 -18.05
N HIS A 74 11.97 -8.92 -18.60
CA HIS A 74 11.66 -8.22 -19.85
C HIS A 74 11.86 -6.70 -19.73
N LEU A 75 11.39 -6.10 -18.62
CA LEU A 75 11.60 -4.67 -18.35
C LEU A 75 13.08 -4.30 -18.24
N ARG A 76 13.90 -5.16 -17.61
CA ARG A 76 15.35 -4.96 -17.52
C ARG A 76 15.99 -4.93 -18.90
N ASP A 77 15.67 -5.92 -19.74
CA ASP A 77 16.22 -6.01 -21.08
C ASP A 77 15.86 -4.79 -21.94
N VAL A 78 14.61 -4.32 -21.87
CA VAL A 78 14.14 -3.10 -22.57
C VAL A 78 14.91 -1.86 -22.10
N LEU A 79 15.04 -1.68 -20.79
CA LEU A 79 15.76 -0.54 -20.20
C LEU A 79 17.25 -0.55 -20.55
N GLU A 80 17.90 -1.72 -20.53
CA GLU A 80 19.31 -1.88 -20.89
C GLU A 80 19.57 -1.58 -22.37
N ARG A 81 18.59 -1.86 -23.25
CA ARG A 81 18.65 -1.49 -24.68
C ARG A 81 18.32 -0.01 -24.94
N GLY A 82 17.90 0.74 -23.92
CA GLY A 82 17.45 2.13 -24.07
C GLY A 82 16.17 2.26 -24.90
N GLU A 83 15.38 1.18 -24.97
CA GLU A 83 14.12 1.14 -25.70
C GLU A 83 12.99 1.77 -24.87
N GLN A 84 11.92 2.18 -25.55
CA GLN A 84 10.74 2.68 -24.89
C GLN A 84 10.04 1.54 -24.11
N LEU A 85 9.51 1.87 -22.94
CA LEU A 85 8.68 0.92 -22.18
C LEU A 85 7.43 0.52 -22.99
N PRO A 86 6.92 -0.72 -22.81
CA PRO A 86 5.73 -1.19 -23.52
C PRO A 86 4.56 -0.23 -23.35
N GLU A 87 3.92 0.12 -24.45
CA GLU A 87 2.63 0.78 -24.45
C GLU A 87 1.54 -0.26 -24.16
N VAL A 88 0.59 0.09 -23.29
CA VAL A 88 -0.50 -0.80 -22.84
C VAL A 88 -1.52 -0.99 -23.95
#